data_AF-A0A833PC78-F1
#
_entry.id   AF-A0A833PC78-F1
#
_cell.length_a   1.000
_cell.length_b   1.000
_cell.length_c   1.000
_cell.angle_alpha   90.00
_cell.angle_beta   90.00
_cell.angle_gamma   90.00
#
_symmetry.space_group_name_H-M   'P 1'
#
loop_
_entity.id
_entity.type
_entity.pdbx_description
1 polymer ?
#
loop_
_entity_poly.entity_id
_entity_poly.type
_entity_poly.pdbx_seq_one_letter_code
_entity_poly.pdbx_strand_id
1 'polypeptide(L)'
;MPKPTISPYLGYVNQLSEFSEPHKTKQWLDQSLKLQTNLEDTHPSLMDRLAAIGQTAQLLFAEKGRTADLLLGDQLSKITTTFDHKWQNDVLSVWQQHHQHIQQQKEYLSQLNEKSEQGKELSTEERFAQVELTETVLHQPDIAFGLMKKLYEEDQENALANYIYGRFLLERKDQTGCAILERSAQLNEFYQVKVYEMLYQFYHEQEINFEAEKYQQLMSERAELEQFAMKEREEVGFKDHFLPHGLTQEALDDLLQQLRKYTGIQQVWFVQKQVQYLKHIPCYILGFSLKKGFGKVDIEAIVQTAKALHENVIFTGETFLLCFDMDENQKIKKSIKYVQAAQII
;
A
#
# COMPACT_ATOMS: atom_id res chain seq x y z
N MET A 1 28.91 15.66 -8.67
CA MET A 1 27.48 15.33 -8.45
C MET A 1 26.81 15.17 -9.80
N PRO A 2 25.94 14.18 -10.00
CA PRO A 2 25.24 14.02 -11.27
C PRO A 2 24.27 15.18 -11.43
N LYS A 3 24.61 16.12 -12.31
CA LYS A 3 23.64 17.10 -12.79
C LYS A 3 22.66 16.34 -13.68
N PRO A 4 21.34 16.62 -13.59
CA PRO A 4 20.39 16.05 -14.54
C PRO A 4 20.85 16.39 -15.95
N THR A 5 20.81 15.41 -16.85
CA THR A 5 21.30 15.53 -18.24
C THR A 5 20.53 16.60 -19.01
N ILE A 6 19.33 16.95 -18.54
CA ILE A 6 18.42 17.91 -19.13
C ILE A 6 17.95 18.86 -18.02
N SER A 7 18.03 20.17 -18.26
CA SER A 7 17.38 21.15 -17.38
C SER A 7 15.89 21.13 -17.66
N PRO A 8 15.01 21.01 -16.64
CA PRO A 8 13.61 20.70 -16.85
C PRO A 8 12.91 21.74 -17.71
N TYR A 9 12.99 23.03 -17.41
CA TYR A 9 12.20 24.03 -18.14
C TYR A 9 12.74 24.25 -19.56
N LEU A 10 14.06 24.37 -19.73
CA LEU A 10 14.66 24.52 -21.06
C LEU A 10 14.52 23.25 -21.91
N GLY A 11 14.65 22.09 -21.27
CA GLY A 11 14.55 20.78 -21.91
C GLY A 11 13.13 20.36 -22.26
N TYR A 12 12.16 20.65 -21.38
CA TYR A 12 10.75 20.39 -21.64
C TYR A 12 10.21 21.22 -22.79
N VAL A 13 10.62 22.49 -22.95
CA VAL A 13 10.20 23.30 -24.11
C VAL A 13 10.60 22.62 -25.42
N ASN A 14 11.83 22.09 -25.50
CA ASN A 14 12.30 21.39 -26.69
C ASN A 14 11.61 20.04 -26.87
N GLN A 15 11.50 19.21 -25.82
CA GLN A 15 10.87 17.90 -25.90
C GLN A 15 9.35 17.97 -26.12
N LEU A 16 8.62 18.87 -25.47
CA LEU A 16 7.17 19.01 -25.67
C LEU A 16 6.84 19.49 -27.09
N SER A 17 7.71 20.33 -27.65
CA SER A 17 7.62 20.73 -29.07
C SER A 17 7.85 19.54 -30.01
N GLU A 18 8.76 18.63 -29.66
CA GLU A 18 8.97 17.36 -30.38
C GLU A 18 7.83 16.35 -30.17
N PHE A 19 7.23 16.28 -28.98
CA PHE A 19 6.09 15.40 -28.68
C PHE A 19 4.77 15.85 -29.31
N SER A 20 4.72 17.07 -29.83
CA SER A 20 3.59 17.61 -30.59
C SER A 20 3.51 17.04 -32.02
N GLU A 21 4.01 15.82 -32.25
CA GLU A 21 3.86 15.14 -33.53
C GLU A 21 2.37 14.92 -33.83
N PRO A 22 1.85 15.41 -34.96
CA PRO A 22 0.42 15.41 -35.26
C PRO A 22 -0.26 14.04 -35.14
N HIS A 23 0.46 12.95 -35.40
CA HIS A 23 -0.05 11.59 -35.33
C HIS A 23 -0.33 11.11 -33.91
N LYS A 24 0.56 11.36 -32.95
CA LYS A 24 0.38 10.92 -31.54
C LYS A 24 -0.71 11.73 -30.85
N THR A 25 -0.69 13.05 -31.02
CA THR A 25 -1.71 13.92 -30.44
C THR A 25 -3.10 13.64 -31.02
N LYS A 26 -3.19 13.29 -32.31
CA LYS A 26 -4.44 12.85 -32.92
C LYS A 26 -4.97 11.57 -32.27
N GLN A 27 -4.11 10.58 -32.01
CA GLN A 27 -4.52 9.36 -31.33
C GLN A 27 -5.10 9.63 -29.94
N TRP A 28 -4.48 10.52 -29.15
CA TRP A 28 -5.00 10.91 -27.83
C TRP A 28 -6.32 11.68 -27.92
N LEU A 29 -6.45 12.57 -28.91
CA LEU A 29 -7.70 13.27 -29.15
C LEU A 29 -8.81 12.26 -29.53
N ASP A 30 -8.53 11.35 -30.46
CA ASP A 30 -9.46 10.31 -30.89
C ASP A 30 -9.87 9.41 -29.70
N GLN A 31 -8.95 9.07 -28.81
CA GLN A 31 -9.26 8.34 -27.58
C GLN A 31 -10.19 9.15 -26.65
N SER A 32 -9.87 10.43 -26.42
CA SER A 32 -10.67 11.29 -25.55
C SER A 32 -12.08 11.54 -26.09
N LEU A 33 -12.24 11.61 -27.41
CA LEU A 33 -13.53 11.76 -28.07
C LEU A 33 -14.41 10.49 -28.03
N LYS A 34 -13.82 9.32 -27.77
CA LYS A 34 -14.58 8.06 -27.59
C LYS A 34 -15.18 7.92 -26.19
N LEU A 35 -14.70 8.69 -25.22
CA LEU A 35 -15.22 8.63 -23.86
C LEU A 35 -16.65 9.17 -23.82
N GLN A 36 -17.53 8.44 -23.12
CA GLN A 36 -18.90 8.86 -22.84
C GLN A 36 -19.00 9.35 -21.40
N THR A 37 -19.86 10.35 -21.17
CA THR A 37 -20.15 10.80 -19.80
C THR A 37 -20.90 9.72 -19.05
N ASN A 38 -20.40 9.37 -17.86
CA ASN A 38 -21.02 8.45 -16.92
C ASN A 38 -21.54 9.20 -15.67
N LEU A 39 -22.37 8.54 -14.86
CA LEU A 39 -22.94 9.06 -13.61
C LEU A 39 -21.89 9.34 -12.53
N GLU A 40 -20.73 8.71 -12.62
CA GLU A 40 -19.60 8.91 -11.70
C GLU A 40 -18.69 10.07 -12.14
N ASP A 41 -18.87 10.60 -13.35
CA ASP A 41 -18.05 11.69 -13.85
C ASP A 41 -18.44 13.01 -13.19
N THR A 42 -17.44 13.69 -12.64
CA THR A 42 -17.62 15.05 -12.09
C THR A 42 -17.88 16.09 -13.18
N HIS A 43 -17.60 15.77 -14.45
CA HIS A 43 -17.73 16.67 -15.60
C HIS A 43 -18.12 15.89 -16.86
N PRO A 44 -18.86 16.50 -17.80
CA PRO A 44 -19.16 15.87 -19.08
C PRO A 44 -17.91 15.59 -19.92
N SER A 45 -17.99 14.54 -20.72
CA SER A 45 -16.98 14.11 -21.69
C SER A 45 -16.51 15.24 -22.61
N LEU A 46 -15.35 15.07 -23.24
CA LEU A 46 -14.85 16.06 -24.21
C LEU A 46 -15.84 16.28 -25.36
N MET A 47 -16.44 15.19 -25.86
CA MET A 47 -17.42 15.24 -26.93
C MET A 47 -18.64 16.08 -26.53
N ASP A 48 -19.21 15.84 -25.35
CA ASP A 48 -20.40 16.57 -24.87
C ASP A 48 -20.10 18.05 -24.65
N ARG A 49 -18.91 18.37 -24.12
CA ARG A 49 -18.46 19.76 -23.94
C ARG A 49 -18.33 20.49 -25.28
N LEU A 50 -17.76 19.85 -26.30
CA LEU A 50 -17.64 20.42 -27.64
C LEU A 50 -19.00 20.61 -28.32
N ALA A 51 -19.90 19.63 -28.18
CA ALA A 51 -21.27 19.72 -28.68
C ALA A 51 -22.05 20.87 -28.04
N ALA A 52 -21.91 21.08 -26.72
CA ALA A 52 -22.58 22.15 -26.00
C ALA A 52 -22.18 23.56 -26.48
N ILE A 53 -20.94 23.75 -26.94
CA ILE A 53 -20.46 25.02 -27.49
C ILE A 53 -20.55 25.07 -29.04
N GLY A 54 -21.13 24.05 -29.67
CA GLY A 54 -21.29 23.97 -31.12
C GLY A 54 -19.97 23.89 -31.89
N GLN A 55 -18.92 23.34 -31.28
CA GLN A 55 -17.60 23.22 -31.89
C GLN A 55 -17.27 21.78 -32.26
N THR A 56 -16.38 21.61 -33.23
CA THR A 56 -15.77 20.31 -33.55
C THR A 56 -14.37 20.24 -32.98
N ALA A 57 -13.92 19.04 -32.67
CA ALA A 57 -12.56 18.82 -32.18
C ALA A 57 -11.55 19.17 -33.26
N GLN A 58 -10.66 20.11 -32.98
CA GLN A 58 -9.60 20.52 -33.90
C GLN A 58 -8.29 20.64 -33.14
N LEU A 59 -7.24 20.00 -33.70
CA LEU A 59 -5.89 20.20 -33.22
C LEU A 59 -5.27 21.35 -34.01
N LEU A 60 -5.11 22.48 -33.33
CA LEU A 60 -4.38 23.63 -33.86
C LEU A 60 -3.01 23.66 -33.19
N PHE A 61 -1.99 23.33 -33.97
CA PHE A 61 -0.60 23.49 -33.54
C PHE A 61 -0.10 24.87 -33.97
N ALA A 62 0.72 25.49 -33.12
CA ALA A 62 1.47 26.66 -33.51
C ALA A 62 2.36 26.31 -34.71
N GLU A 63 2.46 27.23 -35.68
CA GLU A 63 3.45 27.08 -36.74
C GLU A 63 4.86 27.02 -36.12
N LYS A 64 5.76 26.26 -36.73
CA LYS A 64 7.14 26.12 -36.23
C LYS A 64 7.79 27.51 -36.11
N GLY A 65 8.21 27.87 -34.90
CA GLY A 65 8.77 29.19 -34.59
C GLY A 65 7.74 30.29 -34.27
N ARG A 66 6.44 29.98 -34.24
CA ARG A 66 5.35 30.87 -33.79
C ARG A 66 4.68 30.37 -32.51
N THR A 67 5.48 29.89 -31.57
CA THR A 67 5.05 29.45 -30.25
C THR A 67 4.88 30.64 -29.29
N ALA A 68 4.32 30.38 -28.11
CA ALA A 68 4.17 31.38 -27.05
C ALA A 68 5.52 32.00 -26.61
N ASP A 69 6.63 31.35 -26.94
CA ASP A 69 8.00 31.88 -26.79
C ASP A 69 8.18 33.26 -27.43
N LEU A 70 7.47 33.55 -28.52
CA LEU A 70 7.48 34.87 -29.17
C LEU A 70 6.96 35.99 -28.25
N LEU A 71 6.03 35.68 -27.35
CA LEU A 71 5.50 36.65 -26.38
C LEU A 71 6.53 37.01 -25.31
N LEU A 72 7.46 36.09 -25.03
CA LEU A 72 8.50 36.25 -24.02
C LEU A 72 9.79 36.85 -24.61
N GLY A 73 10.03 36.68 -25.91
CA GLY A 73 11.15 37.26 -26.63
C GLY A 73 12.49 37.05 -25.92
N ASP A 74 13.28 38.12 -25.78
CA ASP A 74 14.59 38.09 -25.14
C ASP A 74 14.56 37.70 -23.65
N GLN A 75 13.38 37.76 -23.00
CA GLN A 75 13.23 37.39 -21.59
C GLN A 75 13.06 35.89 -21.39
N LEU A 76 12.70 35.13 -22.42
CA LEU A 76 12.48 33.69 -22.34
C LEU A 76 13.68 32.99 -21.69
N SER A 77 14.89 33.23 -22.20
CA SER A 77 16.11 32.60 -21.69
C SER A 77 16.34 32.94 -20.21
N LYS A 78 16.17 34.20 -19.80
CA LYS A 78 16.38 34.62 -18.41
C LYS A 78 15.35 34.00 -17.46
N ILE A 79 14.08 33.98 -17.87
CA ILE A 79 12.99 33.40 -17.09
C ILE A 79 13.21 31.89 -16.93
N THR A 80 13.45 31.18 -18.03
CA THR A 80 13.70 29.73 -18.02
C THR A 80 14.92 29.37 -17.18
N THR A 81 16.05 30.10 -17.31
CA THR A 81 17.23 29.89 -16.47
C THR A 81 16.95 30.13 -14.99
N THR A 82 16.12 31.13 -14.65
CA THR A 82 15.72 31.38 -13.26
C THR A 82 14.90 30.23 -12.70
N PHE A 83 13.95 29.72 -13.46
CA PHE A 83 13.13 28.57 -13.06
C PHE A 83 13.95 27.27 -12.98
N ASP A 84 14.87 27.04 -13.91
CA ASP A 84 15.78 25.90 -13.87
C ASP A 84 16.67 25.94 -12.61
N HIS A 85 17.26 27.09 -12.28
CA HIS A 85 18.04 27.23 -11.05
C HIS A 85 17.20 27.05 -9.79
N LYS A 86 16.01 27.64 -9.76
CA LYS A 86 15.10 27.49 -8.63
C LYS A 86 14.73 26.02 -8.42
N TRP A 87 14.30 25.33 -9.48
CA TRP A 87 13.97 23.91 -9.40
C TRP A 87 15.18 23.08 -9.00
N GLN A 88 16.36 23.32 -9.58
CA GLN A 88 17.58 22.61 -9.22
C GLN A 88 17.88 22.74 -7.72
N ASN A 89 17.76 23.95 -7.17
CA ASN A 89 17.95 24.18 -5.74
C ASN A 89 16.89 23.48 -4.89
N ASP A 90 15.62 23.57 -5.31
CA ASP A 90 14.48 23.01 -4.57
C ASP A 90 14.54 21.48 -4.52
N VAL A 91 15.04 20.81 -5.57
CA VAL A 91 15.10 19.33 -5.65
C VAL A 91 16.46 18.75 -5.29
N LEU A 92 17.51 19.55 -5.09
CA LEU A 92 18.88 19.07 -4.97
C LEU A 92 19.05 18.01 -3.86
N SER A 93 18.48 18.26 -2.69
CA SER A 93 18.58 17.36 -1.55
C SER A 93 17.90 16.01 -1.82
N VAL A 94 16.67 16.05 -2.33
CA VAL A 94 15.90 14.85 -2.69
C VAL A 94 16.58 14.07 -3.82
N TRP A 95 17.13 14.78 -4.82
CA TRP A 95 17.86 14.16 -5.92
C TRP A 95 19.16 13.48 -5.45
N GLN A 96 19.90 14.10 -4.54
CA GLN A 96 21.09 13.51 -3.94
C GLN A 96 20.75 12.24 -3.16
N GLN A 97 19.70 12.29 -2.33
CA GLN A 97 19.22 11.13 -1.58
C GLN A 97 18.79 10.00 -2.50
N HIS A 98 17.97 10.32 -3.52
CA HIS A 98 17.53 9.34 -4.50
C HIS A 98 18.70 8.73 -5.27
N HIS A 99 19.65 9.55 -5.75
CA HIS A 99 20.84 9.04 -6.44
C HIS A 99 21.67 8.13 -5.53
N GLN A 100 21.91 8.52 -4.28
CA GLN A 100 22.64 7.69 -3.32
C GLN A 100 21.93 6.35 -3.10
N HIS A 101 20.60 6.37 -2.95
CA HIS A 101 19.80 5.16 -2.79
C HIS A 101 19.93 4.22 -4.00
N ILE A 102 19.82 4.75 -5.23
CA ILE A 102 20.02 3.97 -6.45
C ILE A 102 21.45 3.39 -6.53
N GLN A 103 22.48 4.13 -6.11
CA GLN A 103 23.85 3.59 -6.08
C GLN A 103 23.98 2.44 -5.09
N GLN A 104 23.43 2.56 -3.87
CA GLN A 104 23.41 1.49 -2.88
C GLN A 104 22.69 0.24 -3.42
N GLN A 105 21.58 0.42 -4.11
CA GLN A 105 20.85 -0.68 -4.75
C GLN A 105 21.65 -1.36 -5.87
N LYS A 106 22.38 -0.59 -6.69
CA LYS A 106 23.28 -1.15 -7.71
C LYS A 106 24.43 -1.93 -7.10
N GLU A 107 25.05 -1.41 -6.04
CA GLU A 107 26.11 -2.09 -5.30
C GLU A 107 25.58 -3.40 -4.70
N TYR A 108 24.40 -3.36 -4.07
CA TYR A 108 23.78 -4.56 -3.51
C TYR A 108 23.47 -5.60 -4.60
N LEU A 109 22.90 -5.20 -5.73
CA LEU A 109 22.66 -6.11 -6.86
C LEU A 109 23.97 -6.71 -7.40
N SER A 110 25.06 -5.94 -7.47
CA SER A 110 26.38 -6.44 -7.85
C SER A 110 26.85 -7.54 -6.88
N GLN A 111 26.68 -7.33 -5.57
CA GLN A 111 27.05 -8.33 -4.56
C GLN A 111 26.21 -9.62 -4.70
N LEU A 112 24.92 -9.52 -4.99
CA LEU A 112 24.05 -10.66 -5.23
C LEU A 112 24.49 -11.45 -6.49
N ASN A 113 24.80 -10.74 -7.57
CA ASN A 113 25.27 -11.35 -8.82
C ASN A 113 26.63 -12.06 -8.61
N GLU A 114 27.60 -11.41 -7.96
CA GLU A 114 28.89 -12.02 -7.63
C GLU A 114 28.74 -13.26 -6.74
N LYS A 115 27.85 -13.20 -5.75
CA LYS A 115 27.56 -14.35 -4.87
C LYS A 115 27.01 -15.54 -5.68
N SER A 116 26.11 -15.27 -6.62
CA SER A 116 25.56 -16.28 -7.54
C SER A 116 26.64 -16.85 -8.47
N GLU A 117 27.50 -16.01 -9.06
CA GLU A 117 28.62 -16.43 -9.93
C GLU A 117 29.65 -17.30 -9.20
N GLN A 118 29.88 -17.03 -7.91
CA GLN A 118 30.73 -17.84 -7.04
C GLN A 118 30.09 -19.19 -6.63
N GLY A 119 28.89 -19.50 -7.13
CA GLY A 119 28.17 -20.73 -6.80
C GLY A 119 27.63 -20.77 -5.36
N LYS A 120 27.56 -19.63 -4.66
CA LYS A 120 26.94 -19.54 -3.35
C LYS A 120 25.44 -19.41 -3.52
N GLU A 121 24.70 -20.13 -2.68
CA GLU A 121 23.24 -20.08 -2.68
C GLU A 121 22.76 -18.71 -2.14
N LEU A 122 21.83 -18.11 -2.89
CA LEU A 122 21.10 -16.92 -2.46
C LEU A 122 19.89 -17.35 -1.64
N SER A 123 19.59 -16.64 -0.55
CA SER A 123 18.34 -16.83 0.17
C SER A 123 17.15 -16.49 -0.72
N THR A 124 15.96 -17.00 -0.38
CA THR A 124 14.73 -16.66 -1.12
C THR A 124 14.52 -15.15 -1.21
N GLU A 125 14.73 -14.42 -0.11
CA GLU A 125 14.64 -12.95 -0.07
C GLU A 125 15.65 -12.27 -1.01
N GLU A 126 16.90 -12.72 -0.99
CA GLU A 126 17.97 -12.21 -1.88
C GLU A 126 17.62 -12.43 -3.36
N ARG A 127 16.99 -13.57 -3.69
CA ARG A 127 16.58 -13.87 -5.08
C ARG A 127 15.42 -12.99 -5.54
N PHE A 128 14.45 -12.71 -4.67
CA PHE A 128 13.39 -11.75 -4.99
C PHE A 128 13.95 -10.33 -5.15
N ALA A 129 14.86 -9.91 -4.26
CA ALA A 129 15.54 -8.63 -4.40
C ALA A 129 16.34 -8.55 -5.71
N GLN A 130 16.99 -9.63 -6.12
CA GLN A 130 17.69 -9.69 -7.41
C GLN A 130 16.73 -9.46 -8.59
N VAL A 131 15.54 -10.08 -8.59
CA VAL A 131 14.51 -9.85 -9.61
C VAL A 131 14.08 -8.38 -9.64
N GLU A 132 13.68 -7.84 -8.49
CA GLU A 132 13.17 -6.46 -8.37
C GLU A 132 14.22 -5.43 -8.83
N LEU A 133 15.46 -5.57 -8.38
CA LEU A 133 16.54 -4.63 -8.72
C LEU A 133 16.95 -4.75 -10.19
N THR A 134 16.92 -5.96 -10.76
CA THR A 134 17.19 -6.16 -12.20
C THR A 134 16.12 -5.46 -13.05
N GLU A 135 14.86 -5.54 -12.63
CA GLU A 135 13.75 -4.86 -13.30
C GLU A 135 13.82 -3.34 -13.13
N THR A 136 13.93 -2.85 -11.89
CA THR A 136 13.69 -1.43 -11.55
C THR A 136 14.93 -0.56 -11.63
N VAL A 137 16.11 -1.11 -11.32
CA VAL A 137 17.37 -0.35 -11.22
C VAL A 137 18.24 -0.52 -12.46
N LEU A 138 18.28 -1.72 -13.04
CA LEU A 138 18.98 -1.96 -14.30
C LEU A 138 18.10 -1.74 -15.53
N HIS A 139 16.77 -1.64 -15.36
CA HIS A 139 15.81 -1.56 -16.45
C HIS A 139 15.96 -2.72 -17.45
N GLN A 140 16.16 -3.94 -16.93
CA GLN A 140 16.35 -5.17 -17.72
C GLN A 140 15.18 -6.15 -17.48
N PRO A 141 13.95 -5.83 -17.95
CA PRO A 141 12.75 -6.59 -17.63
C PRO A 141 12.75 -8.03 -18.17
N ASP A 142 13.48 -8.33 -19.25
CA ASP A 142 13.56 -9.70 -19.79
C ASP A 142 14.48 -10.60 -18.98
N ILE A 143 15.54 -10.05 -18.40
CA ILE A 143 16.42 -10.79 -17.48
C ILE A 143 15.66 -11.03 -16.17
N ALA A 144 14.99 -10.00 -15.64
CA ALA A 144 14.14 -10.13 -14.46
C ALA A 144 13.03 -11.18 -14.66
N PHE A 145 12.40 -11.22 -15.84
CA PHE A 145 11.43 -12.26 -16.21
C PHE A 145 12.02 -13.67 -16.11
N GLY A 146 13.21 -13.88 -16.69
CA GLY A 146 13.87 -15.18 -16.65
C GLY A 146 14.25 -15.63 -15.24
N LEU A 147 14.68 -14.71 -14.38
CA LEU A 147 14.96 -14.97 -12.96
C LEU A 147 13.68 -15.31 -12.19
N MET A 148 12.61 -14.55 -12.40
CA MET A 148 11.33 -14.76 -11.73
C MET A 148 10.67 -16.07 -12.18
N LYS A 149 10.77 -16.44 -13.46
CA LYS A 149 10.27 -17.73 -13.94
C LYS A 149 10.85 -18.90 -13.16
N LYS A 150 12.16 -18.91 -12.91
CA LYS A 150 12.83 -19.96 -12.13
C LYS A 150 12.29 -20.03 -10.70
N LEU A 151 12.14 -18.87 -10.04
CA LEU A 151 11.58 -18.79 -8.69
C LEU A 151 10.15 -19.32 -8.61
N TYR A 152 9.31 -19.02 -9.61
CA TYR A 152 7.96 -19.56 -9.69
C TYR A 152 7.94 -21.09 -9.95
N GLU A 153 8.82 -21.58 -10.82
CA GLU A 153 8.92 -23.02 -11.14
C GLU A 153 9.40 -23.86 -9.94
N GLU A 154 10.22 -23.28 -9.06
CA GLU A 154 10.69 -23.92 -7.84
C GLU A 154 9.62 -24.01 -6.74
N ASP A 155 8.80 -22.96 -6.57
CA ASP A 155 7.74 -22.91 -5.57
C ASP A 155 6.48 -22.19 -6.08
N GLN A 156 5.56 -22.99 -6.62
CA GLN A 156 4.25 -22.52 -7.11
C GLN A 156 3.28 -22.17 -5.98
N GLU A 157 3.62 -22.46 -4.72
CA GLU A 157 2.82 -22.12 -3.55
C GLU A 157 3.33 -20.84 -2.86
N ASN A 158 4.36 -20.21 -3.42
CA ASN A 158 4.82 -18.90 -2.96
C ASN A 158 3.92 -17.79 -3.51
N ALA A 159 3.18 -17.12 -2.62
CA ALA A 159 2.25 -16.05 -3.00
C ALA A 159 2.93 -14.86 -3.71
N LEU A 160 4.15 -14.48 -3.29
CA LEU A 160 4.91 -13.40 -3.91
C LEU A 160 5.43 -13.80 -5.29
N ALA A 161 5.88 -15.05 -5.47
CA ALA A 161 6.31 -15.55 -6.77
C ALA A 161 5.18 -15.53 -7.79
N ASN A 162 4.00 -16.03 -7.40
CA ASN A 162 2.79 -15.96 -8.21
C ASN A 162 2.44 -14.50 -8.56
N TYR A 163 2.51 -13.59 -7.58
CA TYR A 163 2.21 -12.17 -7.80
C TYR A 163 3.11 -11.55 -8.87
N ILE A 164 4.44 -11.63 -8.69
CA ILE A 164 5.41 -10.97 -9.58
C ILE A 164 5.42 -11.64 -10.96
N TYR A 165 5.44 -12.97 -11.02
CA TYR A 165 5.47 -13.69 -12.29
C TYR A 165 4.18 -13.51 -13.10
N GLY A 166 3.03 -13.56 -12.44
CA GLY A 166 1.73 -13.31 -13.07
C GLY A 166 1.65 -11.88 -13.65
N ARG A 167 2.11 -10.87 -12.92
CA ARG A 167 2.23 -9.48 -13.43
C ARG A 167 3.09 -9.41 -14.68
N PHE A 168 4.27 -10.03 -14.64
CA PHE A 168 5.20 -10.06 -15.77
C PHE A 168 4.64 -10.72 -17.03
N LEU A 169 3.76 -11.73 -16.88
CA LEU A 169 3.05 -12.35 -17.99
C LEU A 169 1.98 -11.42 -18.57
N LEU A 170 1.20 -10.75 -17.71
CA LEU A 170 0.19 -9.78 -18.18
C LEU A 170 0.80 -8.58 -18.89
N GLU A 171 1.94 -8.06 -18.42
CA GLU A 171 2.69 -6.99 -19.11
C GLU A 171 3.12 -7.41 -20.53
N ARG A 172 3.35 -8.71 -20.73
CA ARG A 172 3.65 -9.33 -22.03
C ARG A 172 2.40 -9.77 -22.79
N LYS A 173 1.22 -9.39 -22.31
CA LYS A 173 -0.10 -9.75 -22.84
C LYS A 173 -0.33 -11.27 -22.91
N ASP A 174 0.32 -12.03 -22.03
CA ASP A 174 0.11 -13.47 -21.86
C ASP A 174 -0.98 -13.71 -20.80
N GLN A 175 -2.14 -14.17 -21.26
CA GLN A 175 -3.32 -14.42 -20.42
C GLN A 175 -3.11 -15.51 -19.36
N THR A 176 -2.09 -16.38 -19.49
CA THR A 176 -1.76 -17.36 -18.45
C THR A 176 -1.41 -16.69 -17.11
N GLY A 177 -0.96 -15.42 -17.14
CA GLY A 177 -0.74 -14.61 -15.95
C GLY A 177 -1.98 -14.43 -15.08
N CYS A 178 -3.19 -14.49 -15.64
CA CYS A 178 -4.43 -14.29 -14.88
C CYS A 178 -4.60 -15.34 -13.78
N ALA A 179 -4.50 -16.63 -14.14
CA ALA A 179 -4.67 -17.73 -13.19
C ALA A 179 -3.57 -17.74 -12.11
N ILE A 180 -2.35 -17.33 -12.47
CA ILE A 180 -1.21 -17.23 -11.55
C ILE A 180 -1.44 -16.09 -10.55
N LEU A 181 -1.94 -14.93 -11.00
CA LEU A 181 -2.31 -13.84 -10.11
C LEU A 181 -3.48 -14.23 -9.18
N GLU A 182 -4.52 -14.89 -9.70
CA GLU A 182 -5.60 -15.42 -8.86
C GLU A 182 -5.07 -16.36 -7.77
N ARG A 183 -4.09 -17.22 -8.10
CA ARG A 183 -3.44 -18.09 -7.12
C ARG A 183 -2.71 -17.28 -6.04
N SER A 184 -2.02 -16.20 -6.41
CA SER A 184 -1.40 -15.29 -5.43
C SER A 184 -2.42 -14.72 -4.42
N ALA A 185 -3.56 -14.24 -4.91
CA ALA A 185 -4.64 -13.69 -4.09
C ALA A 185 -5.32 -14.73 -3.18
N GLN A 186 -5.31 -16.01 -3.58
CA GLN A 186 -5.79 -17.12 -2.76
C GLN A 186 -4.80 -17.49 -1.65
N LEU A 187 -3.50 -17.46 -1.96
CA LEU A 187 -2.44 -17.83 -1.02
C LEU A 187 -2.19 -16.75 0.03
N ASN A 188 -2.37 -15.48 -0.33
CA ASN A 188 -2.18 -14.36 0.59
C ASN A 188 -3.18 -13.23 0.30
N GLU A 189 -4.01 -12.94 1.30
CA GLU A 189 -5.06 -11.94 1.19
C GLU A 189 -4.55 -10.52 0.93
N PHE A 190 -3.29 -10.20 1.30
CA PHE A 190 -2.68 -8.89 1.02
C PHE A 190 -2.55 -8.60 -0.48
N TYR A 191 -2.60 -9.62 -1.34
CA TYR A 191 -2.58 -9.44 -2.79
C TYR A 191 -3.96 -9.29 -3.41
N GLN A 192 -5.06 -9.57 -2.70
CA GLN A 192 -6.41 -9.63 -3.29
C GLN A 192 -6.77 -8.37 -4.06
N VAL A 193 -6.74 -7.21 -3.40
CA VAL A 193 -7.13 -5.93 -4.04
C VAL A 193 -6.23 -5.62 -5.23
N LYS A 194 -4.91 -5.73 -5.06
CA LYS A 194 -3.92 -5.42 -6.11
C LYS A 194 -4.03 -6.36 -7.33
N VAL A 195 -4.32 -7.63 -7.09
CA VAL A 195 -4.54 -8.64 -8.12
C VAL A 195 -5.85 -8.35 -8.86
N TYR A 196 -6.95 -8.15 -8.14
CA TYR A 196 -8.26 -7.91 -8.76
C TYR A 196 -8.26 -6.62 -9.58
N GLU A 197 -7.59 -5.57 -9.12
CA GLU A 197 -7.40 -4.35 -9.90
C GLU A 197 -6.65 -4.62 -11.21
N MET A 198 -5.56 -5.38 -11.16
CA MET A 198 -4.76 -5.72 -12.34
C MET A 198 -5.55 -6.58 -13.33
N LEU A 199 -6.33 -7.55 -12.84
CA LEU A 199 -7.17 -8.40 -13.68
C LEU A 199 -8.34 -7.60 -14.28
N TYR A 200 -8.98 -6.74 -13.50
CA TYR A 200 -9.98 -5.79 -14.00
C TYR A 200 -9.43 -4.98 -15.17
N GLN A 201 -8.27 -4.32 -14.99
CA GLN A 201 -7.64 -3.51 -16.03
C GLN A 201 -7.32 -4.34 -17.28
N PHE A 202 -6.76 -5.54 -17.11
CA PHE A 202 -6.40 -6.43 -18.21
C PHE A 202 -7.61 -6.85 -19.06
N TYR A 203 -8.72 -7.22 -18.44
CA TYR A 203 -9.95 -7.62 -19.15
C TYR A 203 -10.70 -6.42 -19.72
N HIS A 204 -10.71 -5.29 -19.01
CA HIS A 204 -11.30 -4.05 -19.48
C HIS A 204 -10.60 -3.51 -20.75
N GLU A 205 -9.27 -3.53 -20.80
CA GLU A 205 -8.49 -3.16 -21.99
C GLU A 205 -8.80 -4.04 -23.22
N GLN A 206 -9.27 -5.27 -23.01
CA GLN A 206 -9.64 -6.21 -24.06
C GLN A 206 -11.14 -6.21 -24.38
N GLU A 207 -11.91 -5.31 -23.76
CA GLU A 207 -13.36 -5.22 -23.90
C GLU A 207 -14.10 -6.51 -23.48
N ILE A 208 -13.49 -7.30 -22.59
CA ILE A 208 -14.08 -8.52 -22.01
C ILE A 208 -14.82 -8.15 -20.71
N ASN A 209 -15.97 -7.48 -20.87
CA ASN A 209 -16.69 -6.85 -19.76
C ASN A 209 -17.10 -7.83 -18.66
N PHE A 210 -17.50 -9.05 -19.00
CA PHE A 210 -17.96 -10.04 -18.02
C PHE A 210 -16.86 -10.40 -16.99
N GLU A 211 -15.62 -10.59 -17.45
CA GLU A 211 -14.50 -10.89 -16.56
C GLU A 211 -14.06 -9.64 -15.78
N ALA A 212 -14.10 -8.45 -16.41
CA ALA A 212 -13.81 -7.21 -15.70
C ALA A 212 -14.81 -6.98 -14.54
N GLU A 213 -16.11 -7.11 -14.79
CA GLU A 213 -17.17 -6.98 -13.78
C GLU A 213 -16.99 -7.94 -12.60
N LYS A 214 -16.57 -9.20 -12.85
CA LYS A 214 -16.23 -10.18 -11.80
C LYS A 214 -15.19 -9.60 -10.83
N TYR A 215 -14.08 -9.05 -11.33
CA TYR A 215 -13.02 -8.54 -10.44
C TYR A 215 -13.42 -7.21 -9.77
N GLN A 216 -14.23 -6.39 -10.43
CA GLN A 216 -14.83 -5.20 -9.79
C GLN A 216 -15.72 -5.59 -8.60
N GLN A 217 -16.53 -6.64 -8.75
CA GLN A 217 -17.35 -7.17 -7.67
C GLN A 217 -16.48 -7.71 -6.54
N LEU A 218 -15.45 -8.52 -6.83
CA LEU A 218 -14.56 -9.08 -5.81
C LEU A 218 -13.81 -7.99 -5.01
N MET A 219 -13.38 -6.90 -5.66
CA MET A 219 -12.79 -5.75 -4.95
C MET A 219 -13.80 -5.09 -4.01
N SER A 220 -15.05 -4.93 -4.47
CA SER A 220 -16.12 -4.33 -3.67
C SER A 220 -16.45 -5.20 -2.46
N GLU A 221 -16.59 -6.51 -2.65
CA GLU A 221 -16.81 -7.49 -1.57
C GLU A 221 -15.66 -7.48 -0.56
N ARG A 222 -14.41 -7.39 -1.02
CA ARG A 222 -13.24 -7.29 -0.13
C ARG A 222 -13.24 -5.98 0.67
N ALA A 223 -13.54 -4.86 0.04
CA ALA A 223 -13.64 -3.57 0.71
C ALA A 223 -14.75 -3.54 1.77
N GLU A 224 -15.91 -4.12 1.47
CA GLU A 224 -17.01 -4.27 2.43
C GLU A 224 -16.61 -5.17 3.61
N LEU A 225 -15.96 -6.31 3.34
CA LEU A 225 -15.44 -7.21 4.37
C LEU A 225 -14.51 -6.47 5.34
N GLU A 226 -13.56 -5.68 4.82
CA GLU A 226 -12.64 -4.88 5.63
C GLU A 226 -13.36 -3.79 6.40
N GLN A 227 -14.34 -3.11 5.79
CA GLN A 227 -15.14 -2.10 6.46
C GLN A 227 -15.95 -2.68 7.63
N PHE A 228 -16.56 -3.86 7.45
CA PHE A 228 -17.28 -4.54 8.53
C PHE A 228 -16.32 -5.02 9.63
N ALA A 229 -15.17 -5.57 9.25
CA ALA A 229 -14.13 -5.98 10.18
C ALA A 229 -13.57 -4.81 11.00
N MET A 230 -13.41 -3.63 10.38
CA MET A 230 -12.97 -2.41 11.04
C MET A 230 -14.04 -1.90 12.02
N LYS A 231 -15.30 -1.79 11.58
CA LYS A 231 -16.42 -1.36 12.44
C LYS A 231 -16.60 -2.26 13.67
N GLU A 232 -16.49 -3.58 13.51
CA GLU A 232 -16.58 -4.48 14.67
C GLU A 232 -15.37 -4.39 15.61
N ARG A 233 -14.22 -3.89 15.13
CA ARG A 233 -12.97 -3.70 15.89
C ARG A 233 -12.73 -2.25 16.29
N GLU A 234 -13.69 -1.35 16.11
CA GLU A 234 -13.56 0.06 16.51
C GLU A 234 -13.85 0.25 18.01
N GLU A 235 -14.74 -0.57 18.57
CA GLU A 235 -15.22 -0.44 19.95
C GLU A 235 -15.39 -1.80 20.65
N VAL A 236 -15.33 -1.78 21.98
CA VAL A 236 -15.68 -2.94 22.82
C VAL A 236 -16.91 -2.60 23.66
N GLY A 237 -17.97 -3.37 23.48
CA GLY A 237 -19.24 -3.22 24.17
C GLY A 237 -19.54 -4.35 25.15
N PHE A 238 -20.43 -4.09 26.11
CA PHE A 238 -20.84 -5.12 27.08
C PHE A 238 -21.67 -6.28 26.48
N LYS A 239 -22.16 -6.11 25.25
CA LYS A 239 -22.90 -7.14 24.49
C LYS A 239 -21.96 -8.04 23.67
N ASP A 240 -20.68 -7.71 23.61
CA ASP A 240 -19.70 -8.54 22.92
C ASP A 240 -19.51 -9.86 23.66
N HIS A 241 -19.18 -10.89 22.88
CA HIS A 241 -18.82 -12.20 23.41
C HIS A 241 -17.30 -12.31 23.50
N PHE A 242 -16.81 -12.87 24.59
CA PHE A 242 -15.39 -12.99 24.87
C PHE A 242 -15.00 -14.46 24.97
N LEU A 243 -13.86 -14.78 24.38
CA LEU A 243 -13.25 -16.12 24.34
C LEU A 243 -11.93 -16.10 25.14
N PRO A 244 -11.43 -17.26 25.60
CA PRO A 244 -10.08 -17.37 26.14
C PRO A 244 -9.05 -16.81 25.14
N HIS A 245 -7.99 -16.18 25.64
CA HIS A 245 -7.02 -15.48 24.80
C HIS A 245 -6.24 -16.38 23.81
N GLY A 246 -6.18 -17.69 24.05
CA GLY A 246 -5.60 -18.66 23.10
C GLY A 246 -4.09 -18.51 22.86
N LEU A 247 -3.39 -17.68 23.63
CA LEU A 247 -1.93 -17.50 23.52
C LEU A 247 -1.20 -18.80 23.86
N THR A 248 -0.06 -19.03 23.19
CA THR A 248 0.91 -20.04 23.63
C THR A 248 1.47 -19.67 25.00
N GLN A 249 1.97 -20.67 25.73
CA GLN A 249 2.55 -20.42 27.05
C GLN A 249 3.72 -19.42 26.98
N GLU A 250 4.56 -19.54 25.96
CA GLU A 250 5.68 -18.62 25.69
C GLU A 250 5.21 -17.18 25.50
N ALA A 251 4.23 -16.94 24.62
CA ALA A 251 3.68 -15.61 24.39
C ALA A 251 2.98 -15.03 25.63
N LEU A 252 2.32 -15.88 26.42
CA LEU A 252 1.72 -15.45 27.68
C LEU A 252 2.78 -15.06 28.72
N ASP A 253 3.86 -15.84 28.84
CA ASP A 253 4.95 -15.57 29.77
C ASP A 253 5.69 -14.27 29.41
N ASP A 254 5.93 -14.01 28.12
CA ASP A 254 6.50 -12.76 27.63
C ASP A 254 5.62 -11.54 27.95
N LEU A 255 4.30 -11.67 27.74
CA LEU A 255 3.35 -10.63 28.10
C LEU A 255 3.33 -10.39 29.62
N LEU A 256 3.30 -11.45 30.43
CA LEU A 256 3.34 -11.36 31.89
C LEU A 256 4.63 -10.72 32.41
N GLN A 257 5.78 -11.03 31.80
CA GLN A 257 7.06 -10.42 32.15
C GLN A 257 7.06 -8.91 31.90
N GLN A 258 6.44 -8.45 30.83
CA GLN A 258 6.28 -7.03 30.54
C GLN A 258 5.31 -6.35 31.52
N LEU A 259 4.14 -6.96 31.77
CA LEU A 259 3.10 -6.39 32.63
C LEU A 259 3.50 -6.33 34.11
N ARG A 260 4.28 -7.29 34.62
CA ARG A 260 4.74 -7.31 36.02
C ARG A 260 5.68 -6.15 36.38
N LYS A 261 6.23 -5.44 35.39
CA LYS A 261 7.02 -4.21 35.62
C LYS A 261 6.15 -3.07 36.19
N TYR A 262 4.84 -3.11 35.96
CA TYR A 262 3.89 -2.10 36.40
C TYR A 262 3.34 -2.42 37.78
N THR A 263 4.11 -2.08 38.83
CA THR A 263 3.77 -2.42 40.22
C THR A 263 2.49 -1.73 40.74
N GLY A 264 1.99 -0.69 40.05
CA GLY A 264 0.72 -0.02 40.35
C GLY A 264 -0.53 -0.80 39.92
N ILE A 265 -0.39 -1.82 39.06
CA ILE A 265 -1.49 -2.67 38.62
C ILE A 265 -1.76 -3.75 39.68
N GLN A 266 -3.03 -3.95 40.01
CA GLN A 266 -3.48 -4.96 40.98
C GLN A 266 -3.93 -6.25 40.29
N GLN A 267 -4.67 -6.13 39.20
CA GLN A 267 -5.24 -7.27 38.47
C GLN A 267 -5.22 -6.99 36.97
N VAL A 268 -5.00 -8.03 36.18
CA VAL A 268 -5.10 -7.96 34.72
C VAL A 268 -5.94 -9.11 34.21
N TRP A 269 -6.84 -8.80 33.28
CA TRP A 269 -7.59 -9.77 32.49
C TRP A 269 -7.21 -9.64 31.03
N PHE A 270 -7.06 -10.77 30.35
CA PHE A 270 -6.75 -10.84 28.94
C PHE A 270 -7.64 -11.87 28.25
N VAL A 271 -8.41 -11.41 27.26
CA VAL A 271 -9.36 -12.23 26.51
C VAL A 271 -9.37 -11.83 25.05
N GLN A 272 -9.96 -12.67 24.20
CA GLN A 272 -10.21 -12.37 22.80
C GLN A 272 -11.68 -11.99 22.59
N LYS A 273 -11.95 -10.92 21.84
CA LYS A 273 -13.28 -10.58 21.32
C LYS A 273 -13.67 -11.61 20.26
N GLN A 274 -14.86 -12.18 20.36
CA GLN A 274 -15.42 -12.98 19.29
C GLN A 274 -15.87 -12.07 18.13
N VAL A 275 -15.22 -12.22 16.99
CA VAL A 275 -15.44 -11.43 15.76
C VAL A 275 -16.16 -12.25 14.69
N GLN A 276 -16.87 -11.58 13.79
CA GLN A 276 -17.58 -12.23 12.67
C GLN A 276 -16.78 -12.18 11.37
N TYR A 277 -16.04 -11.10 11.14
CA TYR A 277 -15.28 -10.84 9.91
C TYR A 277 -13.78 -11.01 10.19
N LEU A 278 -13.00 -11.47 9.20
CA LEU A 278 -11.55 -11.71 9.33
C LEU A 278 -11.17 -12.48 10.62
N LYS A 279 -11.83 -13.63 10.86
CA LYS A 279 -11.75 -14.38 12.13
C LYS A 279 -10.35 -14.88 12.48
N HIS A 280 -9.49 -15.02 11.48
CA HIS A 280 -8.08 -15.39 11.65
C HIS A 280 -7.24 -14.27 12.25
N ILE A 281 -7.73 -13.02 12.25
CA ILE A 281 -7.09 -11.87 12.89
C ILE A 281 -7.73 -11.66 14.27
N PRO A 282 -7.02 -12.01 15.36
CA PRO A 282 -7.57 -11.86 16.71
C PRO A 282 -7.70 -10.39 17.11
N CYS A 283 -8.73 -10.10 17.88
CA CYS A 283 -8.93 -8.81 18.53
C CYS A 283 -8.95 -9.05 20.04
N TYR A 284 -7.98 -8.49 20.76
CA TYR A 284 -7.79 -8.74 22.19
C TYR A 284 -8.32 -7.60 23.06
N ILE A 285 -8.65 -7.93 24.31
CA ILE A 285 -8.96 -6.97 25.36
C ILE A 285 -8.04 -7.25 26.54
N LEU A 286 -7.25 -6.25 26.91
CA LEU A 286 -6.55 -6.20 28.18
C LEU A 286 -7.31 -5.27 29.13
N GLY A 287 -8.01 -5.87 30.08
CA GLY A 287 -8.61 -5.18 31.19
C GLY A 287 -7.62 -5.08 32.35
N PHE A 288 -7.45 -3.93 32.99
CA PHE A 288 -6.61 -3.80 34.17
C PHE A 288 -7.31 -3.03 35.30
N SER A 289 -6.93 -3.30 36.54
CA SER A 289 -7.34 -2.50 37.71
C SER A 289 -6.09 -2.05 38.47
N LEU A 290 -6.10 -0.84 39.02
CA LEU A 290 -5.00 -0.27 39.78
C LEU A 290 -5.13 -0.59 41.27
N LYS A 291 -4.00 -0.62 41.98
CA LYS A 291 -4.00 -0.74 43.44
C LYS A 291 -4.67 0.49 44.04
N LYS A 292 -5.70 0.26 44.86
CA LYS A 292 -6.44 1.35 45.52
C LYS A 292 -5.73 1.79 46.79
N GLY A 293 -5.54 3.10 46.93
CA GLY A 293 -5.36 3.75 48.23
C GLY A 293 -6.70 3.93 48.94
N PHE A 294 -6.79 4.88 49.88
CA PHE A 294 -8.09 5.26 50.45
C PHE A 294 -8.90 6.07 49.41
N GLY A 295 -9.95 5.48 48.82
CA GLY A 295 -10.90 6.17 47.93
C GLY A 295 -11.03 5.56 46.53
N LYS A 296 -11.61 6.34 45.60
CA LYS A 296 -11.66 6.00 44.16
C LYS A 296 -10.26 6.12 43.55
N VAL A 297 -10.00 5.35 42.49
CA VAL A 297 -8.75 5.45 41.73
C VAL A 297 -8.71 6.79 41.01
N ASP A 298 -7.55 7.44 41.03
CA ASP A 298 -7.31 8.70 40.33
C ASP A 298 -7.36 8.50 38.80
N ILE A 299 -8.13 9.33 38.11
CA ILE A 299 -8.29 9.31 36.66
C ILE A 299 -6.94 9.58 35.97
N GLU A 300 -6.12 10.48 36.53
CA GLU A 300 -4.82 10.79 35.95
C GLU A 300 -3.89 9.56 35.98
N ALA A 301 -3.89 8.81 37.08
CA ALA A 301 -3.14 7.57 37.19
C ALA A 301 -3.63 6.49 36.20
N ILE A 302 -4.94 6.43 35.93
CA ILE A 302 -5.52 5.53 34.92
C ILE A 302 -5.00 5.88 33.53
N VAL A 303 -5.09 7.16 33.14
CA VAL A 303 -4.66 7.63 31.81
C VAL A 303 -3.16 7.43 31.63
N GLN A 304 -2.34 7.77 32.64
CA GLN A 304 -0.89 7.57 32.59
C GLN A 304 -0.53 6.09 32.47
N THR A 305 -1.21 5.20 33.21
CA THR A 305 -0.95 3.76 33.12
C THR A 305 -1.36 3.20 31.76
N ALA A 306 -2.54 3.57 31.26
CA ALA A 306 -3.01 3.14 29.95
C ALA A 306 -2.05 3.58 28.83
N LYS A 307 -1.58 4.83 28.88
CA LYS A 307 -0.58 5.36 27.94
C LYS A 307 0.74 4.60 28.03
N ALA A 308 1.24 4.36 29.24
CA ALA A 308 2.50 3.63 29.44
C ALA A 308 2.41 2.19 28.92
N LEU A 309 1.27 1.51 29.15
CA LEU A 309 1.01 0.18 28.60
C LEU A 309 0.99 0.20 27.06
N HIS A 310 0.28 1.17 26.46
CA HIS A 310 0.22 1.29 25.00
C HIS A 310 1.58 1.54 24.35
N GLU A 311 2.42 2.39 24.96
CA GLU A 311 3.73 2.77 24.39
C GLU A 311 4.83 1.73 24.62
N ASN A 312 4.77 0.95 25.71
CA ASN A 312 5.91 0.15 26.17
C ASN A 312 5.62 -1.36 26.28
N VAL A 313 4.39 -1.82 26.05
CA VAL A 313 4.06 -3.25 26.01
C VAL A 313 3.87 -3.67 24.56
N ILE A 314 4.55 -4.75 24.18
CA ILE A 314 4.41 -5.37 22.87
C ILE A 314 3.26 -6.37 22.96
N PHE A 315 2.18 -6.10 22.22
CA PHE A 315 1.00 -6.97 22.13
C PHE A 315 1.10 -7.90 20.92
N THR A 316 0.56 -9.11 21.05
CA THR A 316 0.55 -10.15 20.00
C THR A 316 -0.55 -9.95 18.94
N GLY A 317 -1.15 -8.76 18.90
CA GLY A 317 -2.24 -8.41 18.00
C GLY A 317 -2.91 -7.11 18.46
N GLU A 318 -3.93 -6.69 17.71
CA GLU A 318 -4.75 -5.53 18.08
C GLU A 318 -5.36 -5.74 19.47
N THR A 319 -5.10 -4.82 20.39
CA THR A 319 -5.48 -4.97 21.80
C THR A 319 -6.10 -3.69 22.33
N PHE A 320 -7.33 -3.80 22.82
CA PHE A 320 -8.01 -2.76 23.57
C PHE A 320 -7.50 -2.72 25.01
N LEU A 321 -7.21 -1.52 25.51
CA LEU A 321 -6.88 -1.29 26.92
C LEU A 321 -8.10 -0.73 27.65
N LEU A 322 -8.61 -1.47 28.64
CA LEU A 322 -9.76 -1.06 29.44
C LEU A 322 -9.40 -0.97 30.92
N CYS A 323 -9.63 0.18 31.55
CA CYS A 323 -9.52 0.28 33.00
C CYS A 323 -10.83 -0.18 33.66
N PHE A 324 -10.76 -1.27 34.41
CA PHE A 324 -11.87 -1.91 35.12
C PHE A 324 -12.20 -1.28 36.47
N ASP A 325 -11.57 -0.15 36.81
CA ASP A 325 -11.97 0.73 37.90
C ASP A 325 -12.93 1.84 37.45
N MET A 326 -13.09 2.04 36.13
CA MET A 326 -14.08 2.95 35.55
C MET A 326 -15.48 2.32 35.57
N ASP A 327 -16.49 3.13 35.89
CA ASP A 327 -17.88 2.67 36.02
C ASP A 327 -18.45 2.14 34.68
N GLU A 328 -18.09 2.77 33.57
CA GLU A 328 -18.51 2.37 32.21
C GLU A 328 -18.06 0.96 31.82
N ASN A 329 -16.90 0.52 32.33
CA ASN A 329 -16.31 -0.78 32.02
C ASN A 329 -16.79 -1.91 32.94
N GLN A 330 -17.61 -1.63 33.97
CA GLN A 330 -18.03 -2.66 34.93
C GLN A 330 -18.85 -3.78 34.30
N LYS A 331 -19.70 -3.46 33.31
CA LYS A 331 -20.49 -4.47 32.59
C LYS A 331 -19.60 -5.38 31.74
N ILE A 332 -18.61 -4.81 31.05
CA ILE A 332 -17.62 -5.56 30.27
C ILE A 332 -16.77 -6.46 31.18
N LYS A 333 -16.27 -5.91 32.30
CA LYS A 333 -15.54 -6.67 33.34
C LYS A 333 -16.34 -7.88 33.82
N LYS A 334 -17.64 -7.71 34.05
CA LYS A 334 -18.52 -8.79 34.50
C LYS A 334 -18.58 -9.92 33.46
N SER A 335 -18.72 -9.60 32.18
CA SER A 335 -18.72 -10.60 31.10
C SER A 335 -17.38 -11.34 31.01
N ILE A 336 -16.26 -10.60 31.07
CA ILE A 336 -14.90 -11.15 30.95
C ILE A 336 -14.53 -12.08 32.11
N LYS A 337 -14.99 -11.79 33.33
CA LYS A 337 -14.69 -12.62 34.51
C LYS A 337 -15.16 -14.08 34.42
N TYR A 338 -16.14 -14.38 33.56
CA TYR A 338 -16.65 -15.74 33.37
C TYR A 338 -15.89 -16.51 32.28
N VAL A 339 -14.98 -15.87 31.57
CA VAL A 339 -14.15 -16.52 30.56
C VAL A 339 -13.02 -17.29 31.26
N GLN A 340 -12.80 -18.53 30.82
CA GLN A 340 -11.74 -19.38 31.36
C GLN A 340 -10.36 -18.75 31.12
N ALA A 341 -9.50 -18.82 32.14
CA ALA A 341 -8.14 -18.26 32.11
C ALA A 341 -8.07 -16.76 31.77
N ALA A 342 -9.18 -16.03 31.95
CA ALA A 342 -9.22 -14.61 31.63
C ALA A 342 -8.35 -13.76 32.55
N GLN A 343 -8.26 -14.08 33.85
CA GLN A 343 -7.40 -13.31 34.77
C GLN A 343 -5.97 -13.85 34.71
N ILE A 344 -5.02 -12.99 34.35
CA ILE A 344 -3.60 -13.33 34.17
C ILE A 344 -2.69 -12.70 35.23
N ILE A 345 -3.15 -11.64 35.93
CA ILE A 345 -2.49 -11.04 37.12
C ILE A 345 -3.52 -10.85 38.23
#